data_AF-A0A101HTP2-F1
#
_entry.id   AF-A0A101HTP2-F1
#
_cell.length_a   1.000
_cell.length_b   1.000
_cell.length_c   1.000
_cell.angle_alpha   90.00
_cell.angle_beta   90.00
_cell.angle_gamma   90.00
#
_symmetry.space_group_name_H-M   'P 1'
#
loop_
_entity.id
_entity.type
_entity.pdbx_description
1 polymer ?
#
loop_
_entity_poly.entity_id
_entity_poly.type
_entity_poly.pdbx_seq_one_letter_code
_entity_poly.pdbx_strand_id
1 'polypeptide(L)'
;NAAIKAFLEMPEILVERKNKSGEVKKHDIKPGIFSVSGRLNNGTIIIEAELKTGSSGNVRLEEVLAAFKKISRLPVRGEFILYRTGIYTAGEKKRNFCDE
;
A
#
# COMPACT_ATOMS: atom_id res chain seq x y z
N ASN A 1 -1.40 -8.59 -13.24
CA ASN A 1 -0.04 -8.27 -12.78
C ASN A 1 0.45 -9.27 -11.74
N ALA A 2 1.36 -10.17 -12.13
CA ALA A 2 1.80 -11.30 -11.29
C ALA A 2 2.48 -10.87 -9.96
N ALA A 3 3.27 -9.79 -9.97
CA ALA A 3 3.95 -9.31 -8.76
C ALA A 3 2.99 -8.77 -7.67
N ILE A 4 1.93 -8.06 -8.07
CA ILE A 4 0.90 -7.56 -7.13
C ILE A 4 0.11 -8.73 -6.56
N LYS A 5 -0.23 -9.72 -7.39
CA LYS A 5 -0.93 -10.92 -6.94
C LYS A 5 -0.08 -11.68 -5.91
N ALA A 6 1.20 -11.92 -6.20
CA ALA A 6 2.11 -12.56 -5.28
C ALA A 6 2.26 -11.79 -3.96
N PHE A 7 2.35 -10.45 -4.01
CA PHE A 7 2.37 -9.60 -2.82
C PHE A 7 1.09 -9.72 -1.98
N LEU A 8 -0.08 -9.79 -2.63
CA LEU A 8 -1.36 -9.99 -1.95
C LEU A 8 -1.60 -11.43 -1.49
N GLU A 9 -0.87 -12.41 -1.99
CA GLU A 9 -0.95 -13.81 -1.53
C GLU A 9 -0.04 -14.09 -0.33
N MET A 10 0.84 -13.15 0.05
CA MET A 10 1.69 -13.33 1.21
C MET A 10 0.86 -13.46 2.50
N PRO A 11 1.18 -14.44 3.37
CA PRO A 11 0.45 -14.65 4.61
C PRO A 11 0.65 -13.50 5.59
N GLU A 12 1.82 -12.85 5.55
CA GLU A 12 2.19 -11.71 6.38
C GLU A 12 3.01 -10.69 5.58
N ILE A 13 2.89 -9.41 5.93
CA ILE A 13 3.68 -8.33 5.35
C ILE A 13 4.25 -7.50 6.50
N LEU A 14 5.47 -7.82 6.90
CA LEU A 14 6.14 -7.19 8.04
C LEU A 14 6.87 -5.90 7.63
N VAL A 15 6.57 -4.80 8.30
CA VAL A 15 7.25 -3.50 8.14
C VAL A 15 7.84 -3.03 9.45
N GLU A 16 8.91 -2.24 9.38
CA GLU A 16 9.61 -1.71 10.55
C GLU A 16 9.05 -0.33 10.92
N ARG A 17 8.56 -0.20 12.15
CA ARG A 17 8.09 1.07 12.71
C ARG A 17 8.96 1.48 13.89
N LYS A 18 9.39 2.74 13.90
CA LYS A 18 10.01 3.36 15.08
C LYS A 18 8.94 3.91 16.01
N ASN A 19 9.00 3.56 17.28
CA ASN A 19 8.16 4.16 18.31
C ASN A 19 8.76 5.49 18.82
N LYS A 20 8.05 6.19 19.72
CA LYS A 20 8.50 7.47 20.30
C LYS A 20 9.81 7.33 21.09
N SER A 21 10.11 6.14 21.59
CA SER A 21 11.35 5.82 22.31
C SER A 21 12.51 5.44 21.38
N GLY A 22 12.30 5.46 20.06
CA GLY A 22 13.31 5.12 19.05
C GLY A 22 13.46 3.63 18.77
N GLU A 23 12.75 2.75 19.47
CA GLU A 23 12.79 1.30 19.23
C GLU A 23 12.11 0.96 17.90
N VAL A 24 12.76 0.11 17.12
CA VAL A 24 12.20 -0.45 15.89
C VAL A 24 11.42 -1.73 16.24
N LYS A 25 10.13 -1.77 15.91
CA LYS A 25 9.30 -2.97 16.00
C LYS A 25 8.79 -3.37 14.64
N LYS A 26 8.72 -4.68 14.41
CA LYS A 26 8.05 -5.25 13.23
C LYS A 26 6.54 -5.18 13.45
N HIS A 27 5.83 -4.76 12.42
CA HIS A 27 4.38 -4.66 12.41
C HIS A 27 3.85 -5.34 11.16
N ASP A 28 2.93 -6.28 11.33
CA ASP A 28 2.24 -6.88 10.19
C ASP A 28 1.16 -5.92 9.70
N ILE A 29 1.31 -5.44 8.47
CA ILE A 29 0.34 -4.56 7.82
C ILE A 29 -0.70 -5.33 7.02
N LYS A 30 -0.53 -6.65 6.84
CA LYS A 30 -1.43 -7.47 6.03
C LYS A 30 -2.91 -7.33 6.43
N PRO A 31 -3.30 -7.33 7.72
CA PRO A 31 -4.70 -7.22 8.13
C PRO A 31 -5.34 -5.86 7.81
N GLY A 32 -4.53 -4.84 7.52
CA GLY A 32 -5.00 -3.50 7.18
C GLY A 32 -4.96 -3.18 5.69
N ILE A 33 -4.68 -4.16 4.82
CA ILE A 33 -4.73 -3.99 3.36
C ILE A 33 -6.03 -4.62 2.86
N PHE A 34 -6.97 -3.79 2.40
CA PHE A 34 -8.26 -4.26 1.88
C PHE A 34 -8.17 -4.59 0.40
N SER A 35 -7.54 -3.72 -0.39
CA SER A 35 -7.31 -3.96 -1.81
C SER A 35 -6.02 -3.29 -2.26
N VAL A 36 -5.33 -3.92 -3.22
CA VAL A 36 -4.24 -3.31 -3.98
C VAL A 36 -4.40 -3.71 -5.43
N SER A 37 -4.35 -2.74 -6.32
CA SER A 37 -4.28 -2.97 -7.75
C SER A 37 -3.17 -2.11 -8.34
N GLY A 38 -2.78 -2.43 -9.56
CA GLY A 38 -1.83 -1.58 -10.25
C GLY A 38 -1.80 -1.86 -11.73
N ARG A 39 -1.44 -0.82 -12.47
CA ARG A 39 -1.39 -0.79 -13.94
C ARG A 39 -0.11 -0.10 -14.40
N LEU A 40 0.40 -0.52 -15.55
CA LEU A 40 1.51 0.16 -16.23
C LEU A 40 0.89 1.08 -17.27
N ASN A 41 1.21 2.38 -17.20
CA ASN A 41 0.77 3.38 -18.15
C ASN A 41 2.00 4.18 -18.60
N ASN A 42 2.39 4.10 -19.87
CA ASN A 42 3.51 4.85 -20.46
C ASN A 42 4.83 4.77 -19.65
N GLY A 43 5.16 3.58 -19.12
CA GLY A 43 6.37 3.37 -18.30
C GLY A 43 6.20 3.79 -16.84
N THR A 44 5.07 4.36 -16.44
CA THR A 44 4.71 4.67 -15.06
C THR A 44 3.89 3.54 -14.44
N ILE A 45 4.30 3.06 -13.29
CA ILE A 45 3.52 2.10 -12.49
C ILE A 45 2.56 2.90 -11.61
N ILE A 46 1.27 2.75 -11.85
CA ILE A 46 0.21 3.32 -11.01
C ILE A 46 -0.24 2.24 -10.04
N ILE A 47 -0.19 2.52 -8.74
CA ILE A 47 -0.68 1.63 -7.68
C ILE A 47 -1.83 2.31 -6.96
N GLU A 48 -2.95 1.62 -6.88
CA GLU A 48 -4.14 2.05 -6.14
C GLU A 48 -4.37 1.06 -5.00
N ALA A 49 -4.53 1.58 -3.78
CA ALA A 49 -4.72 0.76 -2.60
C ALA A 49 -5.82 1.30 -1.71
N GLU A 50 -6.53 0.39 -1.05
CA GLU A 50 -7.46 0.70 0.02
C GLU A 50 -6.91 0.11 1.31
N LEU A 51 -6.65 1.01 2.25
CA LEU A 51 -5.88 0.72 3.45
C LEU A 51 -6.69 1.13 4.68
N LYS A 52 -6.55 0.37 5.75
CA LYS A 52 -7.11 0.71 7.05
C LYS A 52 -6.46 1.98 7.57
N THR A 53 -7.28 2.92 7.98
CA THR A 53 -6.85 4.18 8.59
C THR A 53 -7.43 4.33 10.00
N GLY A 54 -6.71 4.97 10.93
CA GLY A 54 -7.19 5.19 12.30
C GLY A 54 -6.09 5.13 13.36
N SER A 55 -6.47 5.03 14.64
CA SER A 55 -5.51 4.93 15.76
C SER A 55 -4.90 3.53 15.92
N SER A 56 -5.62 2.49 15.51
CA SER A 56 -5.19 1.09 15.62
C SER A 56 -5.19 0.38 14.27
N GLY A 57 -4.10 -0.32 13.96
CA GLY A 57 -3.93 -1.07 12.70
C GLY A 57 -3.91 -0.19 11.45
N ASN A 58 -3.58 1.10 11.57
CA ASN A 58 -3.41 1.98 10.43
C ASN A 58 -2.27 1.50 9.55
N VAL A 59 -2.47 1.48 8.24
CA VAL A 59 -1.45 1.12 7.25
C VAL A 59 -1.15 2.36 6.41
N ARG A 60 0.13 2.70 6.29
CA ARG A 60 0.59 3.81 5.46
C ARG A 60 0.92 3.30 4.06
N LEU A 61 0.62 4.08 3.02
CA LEU A 61 0.88 3.66 1.64
C LEU A 61 2.38 3.48 1.39
N GLU A 62 3.22 4.29 2.04
CA GLU A 62 4.67 4.22 1.99
C GLU A 62 5.20 2.88 2.50
N GLU A 63 4.55 2.30 3.52
CA GLU A 63 4.90 0.98 4.06
C GLU A 63 4.58 -0.13 3.06
N VAL A 64 3.40 -0.02 2.42
CA VAL A 64 2.99 -0.94 1.35
C VAL A 64 3.96 -0.86 0.18
N LEU A 65 4.35 0.35 -0.25
CA LEU A 65 5.29 0.56 -1.35
C LEU A 65 6.69 0.05 -1.00
N ALA A 66 7.17 0.31 0.22
CA ALA A 66 8.47 -0.17 0.68
C ALA A 66 8.52 -1.71 0.71
N ALA A 67 7.48 -2.34 1.27
CA ALA A 67 7.35 -3.80 1.27
C ALA A 67 7.26 -4.34 -0.16
N PHE A 68 6.41 -3.75 -1.00
CA PHE A 68 6.22 -4.16 -2.39
C PHE A 68 7.52 -4.09 -3.21
N LYS A 69 8.32 -3.02 -3.05
CA LYS A 69 9.64 -2.93 -3.70
C LYS A 69 10.59 -4.04 -3.24
N LYS A 70 10.65 -4.27 -1.93
CA LYS A 70 11.53 -5.29 -1.34
C LYS A 70 11.20 -6.69 -1.83
N ILE A 71 9.91 -6.98 -2.02
CA ILE A 71 9.39 -8.30 -2.40
C ILE A 71 9.42 -8.49 -3.92
N SER A 72 8.96 -7.51 -4.69
CA SER A 72 8.74 -7.66 -6.13
C SER A 72 10.03 -7.67 -6.95
N ARG A 73 11.17 -7.24 -6.37
CA ARG A 73 12.46 -7.05 -7.06
C ARG A 73 12.35 -6.20 -8.33
N LEU A 74 11.26 -5.42 -8.47
CA LEU A 74 11.08 -4.56 -9.62
C LEU A 74 12.20 -3.51 -9.62
N PRO A 75 12.89 -3.29 -10.75
CA PRO A 75 13.92 -2.28 -10.88
C PRO A 75 13.27 -0.89 -10.97
N VAL A 76 12.58 -0.47 -9.92
CA VAL A 76 11.91 0.83 -9.88
C VAL A 76 12.98 1.89 -9.65
N ARG A 77 13.31 2.66 -10.69
CA ARG A 77 14.19 3.83 -10.62
C ARG A 77 13.32 5.08 -10.67
N GLY A 78 13.40 5.92 -9.64
CA GLY A 78 12.70 7.21 -9.61
C GLY A 78 11.99 7.53 -8.29
N GLU A 79 11.40 8.72 -8.25
CA GLU A 79 10.56 9.23 -7.15
C GLU A 79 9.11 8.73 -7.29
N PHE A 80 8.37 8.71 -6.19
CA PHE A 80 6.95 8.34 -6.16
C PHE A 80 6.15 9.56 -5.78
N ILE A 81 5.04 9.78 -6.48
CA ILE A 81 4.06 10.77 -6.05
C ILE A 81 2.94 10.03 -5.34
N LEU A 82 2.67 10.44 -4.10
CA LEU A 82 1.64 9.86 -3.27
C LEU A 82 0.43 10.78 -3.25
N TYR A 83 -0.73 10.24 -3.61
CA TYR A 83 -2.00 10.94 -3.54
C TYR A 83 -2.95 10.19 -2.62
N ARG A 84 -3.52 10.91 -1.64
CA ARG A 84 -4.63 10.40 -0.85
C ARG A 84 -5.93 10.83 -1.51
N THR A 85 -6.67 9.87 -2.06
CA THR A 85 -7.90 10.16 -2.81
C THR A 85 -9.14 10.32 -1.92
N GLY A 86 -9.11 9.77 -0.70
CA GLY A 86 -10.22 9.90 0.24
C GLY A 86 -10.04 9.13 1.54
N ILE A 87 -11.02 9.28 2.43
CA ILE A 87 -11.22 8.46 3.62
C ILE A 87 -12.69 8.02 3.57
N TYR A 88 -12.92 6.72 3.75
CA TYR A 88 -14.24 6.12 3.65
C TYR A 88 -14.52 5.29 4.89
N THR A 89 -15.79 5.23 5.31
CA THR A 89 -16.22 4.28 6.34
C THR A 89 -16.50 2.91 5.71
N ALA A 90 -16.39 1.85 6.51
CA ALA A 90 -16.62 0.49 6.03
C ALA A 90 -18.06 0.36 5.47
N GLY A 91 -18.18 0.04 4.18
CA GLY A 91 -19.45 -0.10 3.47
C GLY A 91 -19.78 1.04 2.48
N GLU A 92 -19.04 2.14 2.51
CA GLU A 92 -19.16 3.20 1.49
C GLU A 92 -18.43 2.80 0.20
N LYS A 93 -19.15 2.86 -0.93
CA LYS A 93 -18.54 2.63 -2.26
C LYS A 93 -17.80 3.87 -2.71
N LYS A 94 -16.59 3.70 -3.26
CA LYS A 94 -15.92 4.74 -4.05
C LYS A 94 -16.84 5.20 -5.17
N ARG A 95 -17.09 6.51 -5.26
CA ARG A 95 -17.40 7.16 -6.54
C ARG A 95 -16.08 7.31 -7.28
N ASN A 96 -15.96 6.67 -8.44
CA ASN A 96 -14.78 6.81 -9.29
C ASN A 96 -14.64 8.28 -9.67
N PHE A 97 -13.48 8.86 -9.36
CA PHE A 97 -13.16 10.25 -9.70
C PHE A 97 -12.18 10.24 -10.88
N CYS A 98 -12.55 9.53 -11.95
CA CYS A 98 -11.86 9.51 -13.26
C CYS A 98 -12.86 8.99 -14.31
N ASP A 99 -13.95 9.70 -14.52
CA ASP A 99 -14.74 9.67 -15.76
C ASP A 99 -14.72 11.11 -16.30
N GLU A 100 -13.63 11.49 -16.95
CA GLU A 100 -13.57 12.63 -17.89
C GLU A 100 -12.40 12.45 -18.86
#